data_AF-A0A8H5ZDG9-F1
#
_entry.id   AF-A0A8H5ZDG9-F1
#
_cell.length_a   1.000
_cell.length_b   1.000
_cell.length_c   1.000
_cell.angle_alpha   90.00
_cell.angle_beta   90.00
_cell.angle_gamma   90.00
#
_symmetry.space_group_name_H-M   'P 1'
#
loop_
_entity.id
_entity.type
_entity.pdbx_description
1 polymer ?
#
loop_
_entity_poly.entity_id
_entity_poly.type
_entity_poly.pdbx_seq_one_letter_code
_entity_poly.pdbx_strand_id
1 'polypeptide(L)'
;MYTNALTALALFGSLASALPAANLSARQNKPCFVIGNQQLPAETSAVVDQIKGSVTCNNNAKTIDNIPDVTSGGQTFSQINFASSGQGPLAFSLGLFETATPLAESNLEAFQDALNVYHATEAGLRSEGSAQVNSIKVPKFFLQMQISRIETALGRAPTAPGLQVDHLRDKINEAAGRESQDLKDQVTQLATQLQ
;
A
#
# COMPACT_ATOMS: atom_id res chain seq x y z
N MET A 1 15.46 -90.92 5.05
CA MET A 1 14.74 -90.11 4.04
C MET A 1 13.87 -89.16 4.87
N TYR A 2 14.02 -87.83 4.95
CA TYR A 2 14.42 -86.77 4.01
C TYR A 2 15.11 -85.65 4.84
N THR A 3 16.30 -85.15 4.48
CA THR A 3 16.61 -83.98 3.61
C THR A 3 16.25 -82.61 4.21
N ASN A 4 17.30 -81.79 4.37
CA ASN A 4 17.31 -80.36 4.75
C ASN A 4 16.48 -79.46 3.83
N ALA A 5 15.93 -78.36 4.37
CA ALA A 5 15.68 -77.14 3.60
C ALA A 5 15.73 -75.90 4.50
N LEU A 6 16.78 -75.09 4.30
CA LEU A 6 16.87 -73.68 4.71
C LEU A 6 15.76 -72.88 4.01
N THR A 7 15.06 -71.99 4.72
CA THR A 7 14.22 -70.98 4.07
C THR A 7 14.55 -69.59 4.63
N ALA A 8 14.79 -68.68 3.70
CA ALA A 8 15.46 -67.41 3.86
C ALA A 8 14.59 -66.29 4.44
N LEU A 9 15.27 -65.38 5.12
CA LEU A 9 14.80 -64.11 5.65
C LEU A 9 14.52 -63.12 4.49
N ALA A 10 13.29 -62.61 4.36
CA ALA A 10 12.96 -61.54 3.43
C ALA A 10 12.56 -60.27 4.20
N LEU A 11 13.50 -59.34 4.33
CA LEU A 11 13.28 -57.97 4.76
C LEU A 11 12.69 -57.16 3.59
N PHE A 12 11.39 -56.84 3.64
CA PHE A 12 10.81 -55.82 2.77
C PHE A 12 10.93 -54.46 3.44
N GLY A 13 11.95 -53.70 3.05
CA GLY A 13 12.05 -52.28 3.31
C GLY A 13 11.09 -51.50 2.41
N SER A 14 10.02 -50.96 2.98
CA SER A 14 9.16 -50.01 2.30
C SER A 14 9.83 -48.63 2.29
N LEU A 15 10.50 -48.32 1.18
CA LEU A 15 10.91 -46.96 0.83
C LEU A 15 9.66 -46.14 0.51
N ALA A 16 9.13 -45.44 1.51
CA ALA A 16 8.15 -44.38 1.27
C ALA A 16 8.87 -43.22 0.58
N SER A 17 8.73 -43.13 -0.74
CA SER A 17 9.11 -41.96 -1.52
C SER A 17 8.27 -40.78 -1.04
N ALA A 18 8.83 -39.93 -0.20
CA ALA A 18 8.28 -38.61 0.09
C ALA A 18 8.31 -37.80 -1.20
N LEU A 19 7.20 -37.83 -1.96
CA LEU A 19 6.97 -36.88 -3.04
C LEU A 19 7.04 -35.48 -2.41
N PRO A 20 7.83 -34.55 -2.95
CA PRO A 20 7.71 -33.17 -2.56
C PRO A 20 6.26 -32.78 -2.85
N ALA A 21 5.52 -32.41 -1.80
CA ALA A 21 4.29 -31.67 -1.96
C ALA A 21 4.70 -30.40 -2.72
N ALA A 22 4.49 -30.40 -4.03
CA ALA A 22 4.45 -29.17 -4.78
C ALA A 22 3.39 -28.34 -4.06
N ASN A 23 3.84 -27.34 -3.30
CA ASN A 23 2.99 -26.23 -2.90
C ASN A 23 2.58 -25.58 -4.22
N LEU A 24 1.52 -26.14 -4.82
CA LEU A 24 0.65 -25.48 -5.76
C LEU A 24 -0.03 -24.38 -4.96
N SER A 25 0.77 -23.35 -4.60
CA SER A 25 0.25 -22.07 -4.18
C SER A 25 -0.68 -21.68 -5.30
N ALA A 26 -1.98 -21.65 -4.99
CA ALA A 26 -3.00 -21.42 -5.99
C ALA A 26 -2.57 -20.24 -6.85
N ARG A 27 -2.57 -20.42 -8.17
CA ARG A 27 -2.34 -19.35 -9.15
C ARG A 27 -3.50 -18.33 -9.15
N GLN A 28 -4.15 -18.14 -7.99
CA GLN A 28 -5.35 -17.37 -7.80
C GLN A 28 -5.01 -16.00 -7.20
N ASN A 29 -5.19 -15.01 -8.06
CA ASN A 29 -5.49 -13.60 -7.78
C ASN A 29 -4.39 -12.77 -7.12
N LYS A 30 -3.30 -12.53 -7.86
CA LYS A 30 -2.60 -11.24 -7.73
C LYS A 30 -3.66 -10.13 -7.87
N PRO A 31 -3.74 -9.15 -6.95
CA PRO A 31 -4.65 -8.02 -7.09
C PRO A 31 -4.41 -7.29 -8.41
N CYS A 32 -5.45 -6.70 -8.99
CA CYS A 32 -5.40 -6.16 -10.36
C CYS A 32 -4.33 -5.08 -10.57
N PHE A 33 -3.90 -4.41 -9.50
CA PHE A 33 -2.89 -3.35 -9.51
C PHE A 33 -1.46 -3.87 -9.30
N VAL A 34 -1.25 -5.14 -8.95
CA VAL A 34 0.09 -5.76 -8.85
C VAL A 34 0.43 -6.42 -10.17
N ILE A 35 1.01 -5.64 -11.09
CA ILE A 35 1.19 -6.04 -12.48
C ILE A 35 2.57 -6.62 -12.82
N GLY A 36 3.57 -6.37 -11.97
CA GLY A 36 4.93 -6.83 -12.19
C GLY A 36 5.31 -8.12 -11.44
N ASN A 37 6.61 -8.40 -11.43
CA ASN A 37 7.20 -9.63 -10.88
C ASN A 37 8.25 -9.37 -9.78
N GLN A 38 8.56 -8.12 -9.45
CA GLN A 38 9.43 -7.79 -8.32
C GLN A 38 8.74 -8.15 -7.01
N GLN A 39 9.52 -8.70 -6.07
CA GLN A 39 9.01 -9.00 -4.74
C GLN A 39 8.68 -7.71 -4.01
N LEU A 40 7.46 -7.61 -3.50
CA LEU A 40 7.04 -6.48 -2.68
C LEU A 40 7.70 -6.55 -1.30
N PRO A 41 8.14 -5.42 -0.73
CA PRO A 41 8.50 -5.34 0.67
C PRO A 41 7.35 -5.82 1.57
N ALA A 42 7.68 -6.39 2.73
CA ALA A 42 6.69 -7.00 3.62
C ALA A 42 5.59 -6.01 4.03
N GLU A 43 5.96 -4.77 4.32
CA GLU A 43 5.04 -3.68 4.66
C GLU A 43 4.09 -3.34 3.52
N THR A 44 4.56 -3.38 2.27
CA THR A 44 3.70 -3.14 1.11
C THR A 44 2.78 -4.34 0.89
N SER A 45 3.29 -5.57 0.99
CA SER A 45 2.49 -6.79 0.82
C SER A 45 1.35 -6.87 1.85
N ALA A 46 1.60 -6.52 3.11
CA ALA A 46 0.58 -6.50 4.15
C ALA A 46 -0.54 -5.50 3.82
N VAL A 47 -0.20 -4.31 3.32
CA VAL A 47 -1.20 -3.33 2.87
C VAL A 47 -1.98 -3.83 1.66
N VAL A 48 -1.32 -4.49 0.69
CA VAL A 48 -1.99 -5.11 -0.46
C VAL A 48 -3.05 -6.11 0.00
N ASP A 49 -2.73 -6.95 0.99
CA ASP A 49 -3.71 -7.90 1.53
C ASP A 49 -4.91 -7.23 2.20
N GLN A 50 -4.72 -6.05 2.80
CA GLN A 50 -5.79 -5.26 3.41
C GLN A 50 -6.70 -4.60 2.37
N ILE A 51 -6.15 -4.07 1.27
CA ILE A 51 -6.91 -3.23 0.32
C ILE A 51 -7.39 -3.98 -0.92
N LYS A 52 -6.91 -5.20 -1.20
CA LYS A 52 -7.23 -5.92 -2.46
C LYS A 52 -8.72 -6.15 -2.70
N GLY A 53 -9.55 -6.14 -1.65
CA GLY A 53 -11.00 -6.28 -1.74
C GLY A 53 -11.74 -4.97 -2.00
N SER A 54 -11.15 -3.82 -1.72
CA SER A 54 -11.76 -2.50 -1.90
C SER A 54 -11.32 -1.79 -3.18
N VAL A 55 -10.26 -2.28 -3.83
CA VAL A 55 -9.68 -1.65 -5.02
C VAL A 55 -10.05 -2.40 -6.29
N THR A 56 -10.56 -1.67 -7.28
CA THR A 56 -10.79 -2.13 -8.66
C THR A 56 -9.81 -1.45 -9.63
N CYS A 57 -9.64 -2.01 -10.82
CA CYS A 57 -8.73 -1.47 -11.84
C CYS A 57 -9.42 -1.31 -13.18
N ASN A 58 -9.17 -0.19 -13.84
CA ASN A 58 -9.44 0.01 -15.25
C ASN A 58 -8.18 -0.29 -16.06
N ASN A 59 -8.05 -1.52 -16.55
CA ASN A 59 -6.87 -1.97 -17.30
C ASN A 59 -6.70 -1.30 -18.68
N ASN A 60 -7.70 -0.55 -19.15
CA ASN A 60 -7.62 0.18 -20.41
C ASN A 60 -7.03 1.59 -20.23
N ALA A 61 -6.90 2.06 -18.98
CA ALA A 61 -6.30 3.35 -18.64
C ALA A 61 -5.03 3.11 -17.81
N LYS A 62 -3.97 3.84 -18.15
CA LYS A 62 -2.70 3.84 -17.41
C LYS A 62 -2.48 5.21 -16.80
N THR A 63 -1.86 5.25 -15.63
CA THR A 63 -1.61 6.49 -14.90
C THR A 63 -0.13 6.81 -14.84
N ILE A 64 0.58 6.34 -13.81
CA ILE A 64 2.04 6.44 -13.70
C ILE A 64 2.63 5.15 -14.24
N ASP A 65 3.59 5.25 -15.16
CA ASP A 65 4.18 4.12 -15.88
C ASP A 65 3.12 3.19 -16.51
N ASN A 66 3.13 1.89 -16.19
CA ASN A 66 2.13 0.94 -16.69
C ASN A 66 1.02 0.64 -15.70
N ILE A 67 0.96 1.35 -14.57
CA ILE A 67 0.01 1.02 -13.50
C ILE A 67 -1.41 1.31 -14.00
N PRO A 68 -2.34 0.33 -13.92
CA PRO A 68 -3.72 0.56 -14.30
C PRO A 68 -4.32 1.67 -13.42
N ASP A 69 -5.30 2.37 -13.96
CA ASP A 69 -6.03 3.34 -13.16
C ASP A 69 -6.88 2.61 -12.12
N VAL A 70 -6.65 2.91 -10.84
CA VAL A 70 -7.24 2.19 -9.70
C VAL A 70 -8.31 3.02 -9.04
N THR A 71 -9.36 2.36 -8.54
CA THR A 71 -10.48 3.00 -7.84
C THR A 71 -10.80 2.29 -6.53
N SER A 72 -10.94 3.05 -5.45
CA SER A 72 -11.46 2.62 -4.14
C SER A 72 -12.63 3.52 -3.78
N GLY A 73 -13.81 2.95 -3.51
CA GLY A 73 -15.03 3.71 -3.25
C GLY A 73 -15.25 4.81 -4.28
N GLY A 74 -15.25 6.07 -3.84
CA GLY A 74 -15.44 7.25 -4.70
C GLY A 74 -14.17 7.86 -5.31
N GLN A 75 -12.99 7.30 -5.04
CA GLN A 75 -11.70 7.87 -5.42
C GLN A 75 -11.05 7.06 -6.54
N THR A 76 -10.69 7.74 -7.64
CA THR A 76 -9.93 7.15 -8.76
C THR A 76 -8.57 7.83 -8.88
N PHE A 77 -7.49 7.05 -9.04
CA PHE A 77 -6.13 7.60 -9.00
C PHE A 77 -5.92 8.69 -10.05
N SER A 78 -6.40 8.52 -11.29
CA SER A 78 -6.26 9.55 -12.33
C SER A 78 -6.86 10.91 -11.95
N GLN A 79 -7.85 10.96 -11.07
CA GLN A 79 -8.49 12.20 -10.60
C GLN A 79 -7.69 12.87 -9.49
N ILE A 80 -6.88 12.10 -8.77
CA ILE A 80 -6.04 12.58 -7.67
C ILE A 80 -4.54 12.39 -7.99
N ASN A 81 -4.18 12.34 -9.27
CA ASN A 81 -2.80 12.14 -9.69
C ASN A 81 -2.05 13.47 -9.79
N PHE A 82 -1.18 13.74 -8.81
CA PHE A 82 -0.33 14.94 -8.78
C PHE A 82 0.45 15.14 -10.09
N ALA A 83 0.90 14.07 -10.76
CA ALA A 83 1.70 14.15 -11.98
C ALA A 83 0.94 14.79 -13.16
N SER A 84 -0.40 14.80 -13.11
CA SER A 84 -1.26 15.44 -14.12
C SER A 84 -1.64 16.88 -13.77
N SER A 85 -1.36 17.33 -12.54
CA SER A 85 -1.81 18.64 -12.03
C SER A 85 -0.94 19.84 -12.44
N GLY A 86 0.32 19.58 -12.83
CA GLY A 86 1.32 20.62 -13.03
C GLY A 86 1.88 21.24 -11.72
N GLN A 87 1.40 20.79 -10.56
CA GLN A 87 1.88 21.24 -9.25
C GLN A 87 2.95 20.30 -8.67
N GLY A 88 3.74 20.82 -7.73
CA GLY A 88 4.59 19.98 -6.87
C GLY A 88 3.76 19.04 -6.00
N PRO A 89 4.27 17.85 -5.63
CA PRO A 89 3.51 16.87 -4.84
C PRO A 89 2.93 17.42 -3.53
N LEU A 90 3.66 18.28 -2.80
CA LEU A 90 3.22 18.88 -1.55
C LEU A 90 2.17 19.96 -1.79
N ALA A 91 2.42 20.86 -2.74
CA ALA A 91 1.44 21.89 -3.14
C ALA A 91 0.12 21.27 -3.58
N PHE A 92 0.18 20.19 -4.39
CA PHE A 92 -0.97 19.41 -4.81
C PHE A 92 -1.72 18.82 -3.61
N SER A 93 -1.00 18.19 -2.69
CA SER A 93 -1.61 17.53 -1.53
C SER A 93 -2.31 18.52 -0.59
N LEU A 94 -1.68 19.67 -0.36
CA LEU A 94 -2.25 20.77 0.44
C LEU A 94 -3.54 21.32 -0.16
N GLY A 95 -3.60 21.47 -1.48
CA GLY A 95 -4.78 22.02 -2.16
C GLY A 95 -5.90 21.01 -2.42
N LEU A 96 -5.59 19.72 -2.56
CA LEU A 96 -6.60 18.71 -2.89
C LEU A 96 -7.20 18.02 -1.65
N PHE A 97 -6.38 17.72 -0.63
CA PHE A 97 -6.78 16.90 0.51
C PHE A 97 -7.12 17.75 1.74
N GLU A 98 -8.03 18.70 1.54
CA GLU A 98 -8.50 19.60 2.60
C GLU A 98 -9.47 18.90 3.56
N THR A 99 -9.35 19.22 4.84
CA THR A 99 -10.22 18.71 5.91
C THR A 99 -11.33 19.70 6.24
N ALA A 100 -12.45 19.21 6.79
CA ALA A 100 -13.53 20.06 7.29
C ALA A 100 -13.10 20.84 8.56
N THR A 101 -13.87 21.88 8.88
CA THR A 101 -13.81 22.57 10.19
C THR A 101 -15.22 22.54 10.80
N PRO A 102 -15.44 21.86 11.94
CA PRO A 102 -14.47 21.18 12.79
C PRO A 102 -13.85 19.92 12.15
N LEU A 103 -12.63 19.54 12.56
CA LEU A 103 -11.87 18.45 11.93
C LEU A 103 -12.60 17.11 12.01
N ALA A 104 -13.31 16.87 13.11
CA ALA A 104 -14.12 15.67 13.34
C ALA A 104 -15.26 15.46 12.32
N GLU A 105 -15.66 16.50 11.57
CA GLU A 105 -16.67 16.40 10.50
C GLU A 105 -16.06 16.01 9.14
N SER A 106 -14.74 15.83 9.05
CA SER A 106 -14.09 15.39 7.82
C SER A 106 -14.54 13.98 7.41
N ASN A 107 -14.75 13.76 6.11
CA ASN A 107 -15.14 12.48 5.59
C ASN A 107 -13.95 11.49 5.60
N LEU A 108 -13.74 10.81 6.73
CA LEU A 108 -12.63 9.87 6.88
C LEU A 108 -12.62 8.79 5.78
N GLU A 109 -13.78 8.26 5.39
CA GLU A 109 -13.88 7.20 4.39
C GLU A 109 -13.31 7.66 3.05
N ALA A 110 -13.61 8.90 2.63
CA ALA A 110 -13.04 9.48 1.41
C ALA A 110 -11.51 9.61 1.48
N PHE A 111 -10.95 9.95 2.66
CA PHE A 111 -9.49 9.97 2.85
C PHE A 111 -8.89 8.57 2.81
N GLN A 112 -9.55 7.56 3.40
CA GLN A 112 -9.10 6.18 3.37
C GLN A 112 -9.14 5.60 1.95
N ASP A 113 -10.19 5.91 1.18
CA ASP A 113 -10.28 5.54 -0.23
C ASP A 113 -9.18 6.18 -1.08
N ALA A 114 -8.89 7.46 -0.84
CA ALA A 114 -7.79 8.15 -1.51
C ALA A 114 -6.45 7.49 -1.15
N LEU A 115 -6.25 7.14 0.13
CA LEU A 115 -5.04 6.44 0.56
C LEU A 115 -4.94 5.03 -0.07
N ASN A 116 -6.05 4.31 -0.20
CA ASN A 116 -6.08 2.98 -0.82
C ASN A 116 -5.62 3.03 -2.28
N VAL A 117 -6.05 4.02 -3.07
CA VAL A 117 -5.61 4.15 -4.48
C VAL A 117 -4.12 4.50 -4.58
N TYR A 118 -3.58 5.29 -3.64
CA TYR A 118 -2.13 5.53 -3.56
C TYR A 118 -1.34 4.28 -3.16
N HIS A 119 -1.86 3.48 -2.21
CA HIS A 119 -1.22 2.21 -1.84
C HIS A 119 -1.25 1.17 -2.96
N ALA A 120 -2.38 1.06 -3.67
CA ALA A 120 -2.49 0.19 -4.84
C ALA A 120 -1.50 0.62 -5.94
N THR A 121 -1.39 1.93 -6.18
CA THR A 121 -0.42 2.47 -7.14
C THR A 121 1.02 2.22 -6.71
N GLU A 122 1.34 2.40 -5.42
CA GLU A 122 2.66 2.06 -4.88
C GLU A 122 3.02 0.59 -5.08
N ALA A 123 2.09 -0.31 -4.77
CA ALA A 123 2.28 -1.74 -4.95
C ALA A 123 2.52 -2.09 -6.42
N GLY A 124 1.78 -1.46 -7.34
CA GLY A 124 2.02 -1.55 -8.77
C GLY A 124 3.44 -1.13 -9.15
N LEU A 125 3.82 0.10 -8.82
CA LEU A 125 5.15 0.67 -9.15
C LEU A 125 6.29 -0.19 -8.59
N ARG A 126 6.16 -0.65 -7.34
CA ARG A 126 7.14 -1.54 -6.71
C ARG A 126 7.22 -2.89 -7.41
N SER A 127 6.08 -3.47 -7.79
CA SER A 127 6.04 -4.77 -8.48
C SER A 127 6.72 -4.71 -9.85
N GLU A 128 6.72 -3.55 -10.51
CA GLU A 128 7.45 -3.32 -11.77
C GLU A 128 8.92 -2.92 -11.56
N GLY A 129 9.33 -2.60 -10.33
CA GLY A 129 10.66 -2.06 -10.06
C GLY A 129 10.82 -0.61 -10.55
N SER A 130 9.73 0.14 -10.64
CA SER A 130 9.75 1.52 -11.12
C SER A 130 10.42 2.48 -10.13
N ALA A 131 11.26 3.38 -10.68
CA ALA A 131 11.83 4.49 -9.94
C ALA A 131 10.79 5.57 -9.55
N GLN A 132 9.62 5.58 -10.18
CA GLN A 132 8.54 6.54 -9.92
C GLN A 132 7.84 6.31 -8.57
N VAL A 133 8.11 5.20 -7.88
CA VAL A 133 7.59 4.96 -6.52
C VAL A 133 7.89 6.12 -5.55
N ASN A 134 8.97 6.85 -5.77
CA ASN A 134 9.33 7.99 -4.93
C ASN A 134 8.41 9.20 -5.12
N SER A 135 7.81 9.37 -6.30
CA SER A 135 7.04 10.56 -6.66
C SER A 135 5.67 10.61 -5.97
N ILE A 136 5.11 9.44 -5.65
CA ILE A 136 3.83 9.30 -4.94
C ILE A 136 3.96 9.34 -3.40
N LYS A 137 5.18 9.42 -2.85
CA LYS A 137 5.40 9.35 -1.39
C LYS A 137 4.76 10.50 -0.63
N VAL A 138 4.91 11.73 -1.14
CA VAL A 138 4.40 12.93 -0.46
C VAL A 138 2.88 12.89 -0.32
N PRO A 139 2.08 12.72 -1.41
CA PRO A 139 0.63 12.64 -1.27
C PRO A 139 0.16 11.48 -0.38
N LYS A 140 0.83 10.33 -0.47
CA LYS A 140 0.52 9.17 0.37
C LYS A 140 0.73 9.47 1.86
N PHE A 141 1.90 10.02 2.24
CA PHE A 141 2.17 10.38 3.63
C PHE A 141 1.27 11.52 4.10
N PHE A 142 0.92 12.46 3.22
CA PHE A 142 -0.02 13.53 3.51
C PHE A 142 -1.41 12.98 3.86
N LEU A 143 -1.96 12.08 3.04
CA LEU A 143 -3.23 11.40 3.32
C LEU A 143 -3.18 10.63 4.64
N GLN A 144 -2.09 9.90 4.92
CA GLN A 144 -1.91 9.22 6.21
C GLN A 144 -1.91 10.21 7.38
N MET A 145 -1.27 11.37 7.23
CA MET A 145 -1.24 12.41 8.26
C MET A 145 -2.65 12.97 8.48
N GLN A 146 -3.40 13.26 7.41
CA GLN A 146 -4.78 13.74 7.51
C GLN A 146 -5.68 12.73 8.21
N ILE A 147 -5.60 11.45 7.85
CA ILE A 147 -6.31 10.36 8.53
C ILE A 147 -5.97 10.34 10.02
N SER A 148 -4.69 10.41 10.38
CA SER A 148 -4.24 10.42 11.78
C SER A 148 -4.78 11.64 12.55
N ARG A 149 -4.81 12.83 11.93
CA ARG A 149 -5.42 14.04 12.49
C ARG A 149 -6.92 13.85 12.73
N ILE A 150 -7.66 13.35 11.74
CA ILE A 150 -9.10 13.11 11.82
C ILE A 150 -9.43 12.07 12.91
N GLU A 151 -8.71 10.95 12.94
CA GLU A 151 -8.84 9.92 13.97
C GLU A 151 -8.58 10.50 15.37
N THR A 152 -7.59 11.39 15.51
CA THR A 152 -7.30 12.09 16.77
C THR A 152 -8.47 12.99 17.19
N ALA A 153 -9.03 13.78 16.28
CA ALA A 153 -10.19 14.63 16.54
C ALA A 153 -11.45 13.81 16.92
N LEU A 154 -11.56 12.58 16.42
CA LEU A 154 -12.62 11.63 16.76
C LEU A 154 -12.36 10.86 18.06
N GLY A 155 -11.28 11.16 18.80
CA GLY A 155 -10.94 10.51 20.06
C GLY A 155 -10.32 9.12 19.92
N ARG A 156 -9.82 8.77 18.73
CA ARG A 156 -9.28 7.45 18.36
C ARG A 156 -7.87 7.54 17.76
N ALA A 157 -7.04 8.41 18.35
CA ALA A 157 -5.67 8.65 17.92
C ALA A 157 -4.85 7.34 17.74
N PRO A 158 -4.12 7.17 16.63
CA PRO A 158 -3.30 5.97 16.40
C PRO A 158 -2.20 5.80 17.45
N THR A 159 -2.02 4.57 17.94
CA THR A 159 -0.98 4.24 18.93
C THR A 159 0.33 3.77 18.29
N ALA A 160 0.27 3.24 17.06
CA ALA A 160 1.46 2.82 16.33
C ALA A 160 2.34 4.04 15.99
N PRO A 161 3.64 4.05 16.35
CA PRO A 161 4.50 5.22 16.13
C PRO A 161 4.55 5.71 14.67
N GLY A 162 4.53 4.76 13.72
CA GLY A 162 4.55 5.08 12.28
C GLY A 162 3.29 5.76 11.76
N LEU A 163 2.22 5.84 12.56
CA LEU A 163 0.93 6.46 12.21
C LEU A 163 0.64 7.74 13.01
N GLN A 164 1.56 8.17 13.87
CA GLN A 164 1.39 9.41 14.63
C GLN A 164 1.57 10.63 13.72
N VAL A 165 0.80 11.69 13.98
CA VAL A 165 0.78 12.92 13.17
C VAL A 165 2.18 13.52 13.00
N ASP A 166 2.96 13.62 14.09
CA ASP A 166 4.32 14.16 14.04
C ASP A 166 5.28 13.32 13.19
N HIS A 167 5.20 11.99 13.32
CA HIS A 167 6.01 11.09 12.50
C HIS A 167 5.70 11.29 11.00
N LEU A 168 4.41 11.35 10.66
CA LEU A 168 3.97 11.51 9.28
C LEU A 168 4.31 12.89 8.72
N ARG A 169 4.19 13.96 9.51
CA ARG A 169 4.71 15.30 9.17
C ARG A 169 6.18 15.23 8.78
N ASP A 170 7.01 14.57 9.59
CA ASP A 170 8.45 14.48 9.34
C ASP A 170 8.73 13.67 8.06
N LYS A 171 7.98 12.59 7.81
CA LYS A 171 8.05 11.83 6.54
C LYS A 171 7.68 12.70 5.33
N ILE A 172 6.66 13.56 5.45
CA ILE A 172 6.27 14.48 4.38
C ILE A 172 7.38 15.49 4.10
N ASN A 173 7.91 16.14 5.14
CA ASN A 173 8.97 17.15 5.00
C ASN A 173 10.26 16.56 4.42
N GLU A 174 10.61 15.33 4.80
CA GLU A 174 11.74 14.58 4.22
C GLU A 174 11.49 14.27 2.74
N ALA A 175 10.29 13.79 2.39
CA ALA A 175 9.95 13.40 1.02
C ALA A 175 9.72 14.58 0.07
N ALA A 176 9.31 15.75 0.59
CA ALA A 176 9.06 16.96 -0.20
C ALA A 176 10.33 17.57 -0.83
N GLY A 177 11.52 17.14 -0.38
CA GLY A 177 12.78 17.48 -1.04
C GLY A 177 12.98 18.99 -1.22
N ARG A 178 12.97 19.46 -2.47
CA ARG A 178 13.24 20.87 -2.84
C ARG A 178 11.99 21.76 -2.94
N GLU A 179 10.82 21.28 -2.54
CA GLU A 179 9.63 22.14 -2.44
C GLU A 179 9.87 23.29 -1.44
N SER A 180 9.15 24.39 -1.63
CA SER A 180 9.39 25.63 -0.89
C SER A 180 9.21 25.45 0.62
N GLN A 181 9.95 26.24 1.39
CA GLN A 181 9.85 26.20 2.85
C GLN A 181 8.43 26.58 3.31
N ASP A 182 7.79 27.54 2.65
CA ASP A 182 6.41 27.94 2.96
C ASP A 182 5.41 26.77 2.89
N LEU A 183 5.57 25.83 1.95
CA LEU A 183 4.70 24.65 1.86
C LEU A 183 4.98 23.66 3.00
N LYS A 184 6.25 23.49 3.37
CA LYS A 184 6.65 22.63 4.50
C LYS A 184 6.20 23.21 5.84
N ASP A 185 6.21 24.53 5.97
CA ASP A 185 5.73 25.24 7.15
C ASP A 185 4.21 25.10 7.27
N GLN A 186 3.47 25.17 6.16
CA GLN A 186 2.04 24.87 6.13
C GLN A 186 1.73 23.45 6.63
N VAL A 187 2.48 22.43 6.18
CA VAL A 187 2.31 21.06 6.70
C VAL A 187 2.62 20.97 8.18
N THR A 188 3.68 21.65 8.63
CA THR A 188 4.06 21.70 10.05
C THR A 188 2.98 22.36 10.90
N GLN A 189 2.39 23.45 10.43
CA GLN A 189 1.27 24.11 11.10
C GLN A 189 0.03 23.21 11.14
N LEU A 190 -0.30 22.59 10.00
CA LEU A 190 -1.46 21.72 9.86
C LEU A 190 -1.40 20.52 10.83
N ALA A 191 -0.21 19.94 11.03
CA ALA A 191 0.03 18.86 11.98
C ALA A 191 -0.34 19.21 13.43
N THR A 192 -0.38 20.50 13.80
CA THR A 192 -0.75 20.95 15.16
C THR A 192 -2.26 21.13 15.35
N GLN A 193 -3.03 21.13 14.27
CA GLN A 193 -4.49 21.30 14.30
C GLN A 193 -5.16 19.93 14.43
N LEU A 194 -5.59 19.57 15.65
CA LEU A 194 -6.12 18.25 15.99
C LEU A 194 -7.58 18.28 16.48
N GLN A 195 -8.28 19.39 16.26
CA GLN A 195 -9.66 19.63 16.68
C GLN A 195 -10.47 20.22 15.51
#